data_AF-A0A510TQZ2-F1
#
_entry.id   AF-A0A510TQZ2-F1
#
_cell.length_a   1.000
_cell.length_b   1.000
_cell.length_c   1.000
_cell.angle_alpha   90.00
_cell.angle_beta   90.00
_cell.angle_gamma   90.00
#
_symmetry.space_group_name_H-M   'P 1'
#
loop_
_entity.id
_entity.type
_entity.pdbx_description
1 polymer ?
#
loop_
_entity_poly.entity_id
_entity_poly.type
_entity_poly.pdbx_seq_one_letter_code
_entity_poly.pdbx_strand_id
1 'polypeptide(L)'
;MPDDTVTAPGTGWVARWAGALLCLVVAGVHVVDQGGFTTTRDPYYIGVAYHVLEIAAVIAAVLLLANRVRAGWLLAAGVAAGPVLGYVLSRGPGLPGYRDDVGNWTEPLGLVSLAVEGALLLLAVPLLALSRPRGPR
;
A
#
# COMPACT_ATOMS: atom_id res chain seq x y z
N MET A 1 -0.08 -36.63 30.81
CA MET A 1 -0.99 -35.85 29.96
C MET A 1 -0.20 -34.63 29.52
N PRO A 2 0.34 -34.57 28.29
CA PRO A 2 1.03 -33.37 27.84
C PRO A 2 -0.01 -32.26 27.68
N ASP A 3 0.25 -31.10 28.28
CA ASP A 3 -0.49 -29.88 28.01
C ASP A 3 -0.30 -29.51 26.54
N ASP A 4 -1.35 -29.71 25.74
CA ASP A 4 -1.50 -29.14 24.40
C ASP A 4 -1.68 -27.62 24.53
N THR A 5 -0.60 -26.93 24.91
CA THR A 5 -0.51 -25.48 24.74
C THR A 5 -0.43 -25.20 23.26
N VAL A 6 -1.60 -25.13 22.62
CA VAL A 6 -1.76 -24.52 21.30
C VAL A 6 -1.22 -23.10 21.43
N THR A 7 0.04 -22.91 21.05
CA THR A 7 0.65 -21.58 20.96
C THR A 7 -0.21 -20.80 19.99
N ALA A 8 -1.04 -19.88 20.50
CA ALA A 8 -1.84 -18.98 19.68
C ALA A 8 -0.91 -18.43 18.60
N PRO A 9 -1.24 -18.56 17.30
CA PRO A 9 -0.35 -18.13 16.25
C PRO A 9 -0.02 -16.66 16.52
N GLY A 10 1.27 -16.39 16.73
CA GLY A 10 1.73 -15.15 17.33
C GLY A 10 1.46 -13.97 16.41
N THR A 11 1.06 -12.82 16.98
CA THR A 11 0.72 -11.51 16.40
C THR A 11 1.28 -11.17 15.00
N GLY A 12 2.45 -11.68 14.62
CA GLY A 12 3.03 -11.57 13.29
C GLY A 12 2.18 -12.12 12.14
N TRP A 13 1.40 -13.19 12.30
CA TRP A 13 0.52 -13.65 11.19
C TRP A 13 -0.65 -12.70 10.98
N VAL A 14 -1.32 -12.26 12.06
CA VAL A 14 -2.42 -11.27 12.00
C VAL A 14 -1.94 -10.01 11.30
N ALA A 15 -0.76 -9.49 11.68
CA ALA A 15 -0.19 -8.31 11.06
C ALA A 15 0.06 -8.51 9.56
N ARG A 16 0.59 -9.67 9.15
CA ARG A 16 0.84 -9.97 7.73
C ARG A 16 -0.44 -10.06 6.91
N TRP A 17 -1.48 -10.69 7.46
CA TRP A 17 -2.80 -10.75 6.80
C TRP A 17 -3.45 -9.38 6.71
N ALA A 18 -3.39 -8.58 7.78
CA ALA A 18 -3.87 -7.19 7.76
C ALA A 18 -3.12 -6.35 6.72
N GLY A 19 -1.79 -6.43 6.69
CA GLY A 19 -0.96 -5.73 5.70
C GLY A 19 -1.26 -6.17 4.27
N ALA A 20 -1.43 -7.47 4.03
CA ALA A 20 -1.80 -8.01 2.72
C ALA A 20 -3.19 -7.52 2.28
N LEU A 21 -4.18 -7.57 3.18
CA LEU A 21 -5.53 -7.05 2.91
C LEU A 21 -5.50 -5.57 2.57
N LEU A 22 -4.80 -4.75 3.36
CA LEU A 22 -4.66 -3.32 3.11
C LEU A 22 -4.00 -3.04 1.75
N CYS A 23 -2.95 -3.78 1.38
CA CYS A 23 -2.35 -3.66 0.04
C CYS A 23 -3.37 -3.97 -1.07
N LEU A 24 -4.17 -5.02 -0.92
CA LEU A 24 -5.19 -5.36 -1.91
C LEU A 24 -6.31 -4.31 -1.98
N VAL A 25 -6.68 -3.70 -0.85
CA VAL A 25 -7.63 -2.58 -0.83
C VAL A 25 -7.05 -1.35 -1.54
N VAL A 26 -5.77 -1.02 -1.34
CA VAL A 26 -5.09 0.04 -2.12
C VAL A 26 -5.19 -0.27 -3.61
N ALA A 27 -4.83 -1.48 -4.05
CA ALA A 27 -4.94 -1.85 -5.46
C ALA A 27 -6.38 -1.67 -5.98
N GLY A 28 -7.38 -2.14 -5.22
CA GLY A 28 -8.79 -2.01 -5.60
C GLY A 28 -9.26 -0.55 -5.71
N VAL A 29 -8.90 0.30 -4.75
CA VAL A 29 -9.26 1.73 -4.77
C VAL A 29 -8.67 2.42 -6.00
N HIS A 30 -7.40 2.17 -6.31
CA HIS A 30 -6.73 2.78 -7.46
C HIS A 30 -7.26 2.26 -8.80
N VAL A 31 -7.64 0.97 -8.89
CA VAL A 31 -8.33 0.42 -10.07
C VAL A 31 -9.66 1.13 -10.27
N VAL A 32 -10.45 1.33 -9.22
CA VAL A 32 -11.73 2.05 -9.31
C VAL A 32 -11.51 3.50 -9.72
N ASP A 33 -10.54 4.18 -9.10
CA ASP A 33 -10.25 5.58 -9.35
C ASP A 33 -9.77 5.84 -10.80
N GLN A 34 -9.00 4.94 -11.40
CA GLN A 34 -8.62 5.08 -12.82
C GLN A 34 -9.73 4.70 -13.82
N GLY A 35 -10.86 4.17 -13.36
CA GLY A 35 -11.97 3.75 -14.23
C GLY A 35 -11.93 2.28 -14.65
N GLY A 36 -11.30 1.41 -13.87
CA GLY A 36 -11.23 -0.03 -14.06
C GLY A 36 -9.93 -0.52 -14.71
N PHE A 37 -9.78 -1.85 -14.80
CA PHE A 37 -8.54 -2.51 -15.24
C PHE A 37 -8.11 -2.22 -16.68
N THR A 38 -9.05 -1.83 -17.55
CA THR A 38 -8.81 -1.61 -18.98
C THR A 38 -8.66 -0.13 -19.34
N THR A 39 -8.79 0.75 -18.35
CA THR A 39 -8.71 2.21 -18.54
C THR A 39 -7.34 2.69 -18.08
N THR A 40 -6.81 3.70 -18.76
CA THR A 40 -5.52 4.31 -18.41
C THR A 40 -5.74 5.83 -18.34
N ARG A 41 -5.38 6.45 -17.22
CA ARG A 41 -5.51 7.90 -17.00
C ARG A 41 -4.63 8.69 -17.98
N ASP A 42 -5.16 9.83 -18.44
CA ASP A 42 -4.41 10.87 -19.14
C ASP A 42 -3.90 11.92 -18.12
N PRO A 43 -2.64 12.38 -18.20
CA PRO A 43 -1.59 12.00 -19.15
C PRO A 43 -1.08 10.57 -18.93
N TYR A 44 -0.65 9.91 -20.01
CA TYR A 44 -0.28 8.49 -20.02
C TYR A 44 0.65 8.04 -18.87
N TYR A 45 1.60 8.88 -18.46
CA TYR A 45 2.52 8.53 -17.37
C TYR A 45 1.81 8.39 -16.01
N ILE A 46 0.68 9.09 -15.79
CA ILE A 46 -0.16 8.92 -14.60
C ILE A 46 -0.81 7.54 -14.66
N GLY A 47 -1.41 7.16 -15.78
CA GLY A 47 -1.97 5.81 -15.93
C GLY A 47 -0.94 4.69 -15.73
N VAL A 48 0.29 4.87 -16.21
CA VAL A 48 1.39 3.94 -15.91
C VAL A 48 1.67 3.87 -14.40
N ALA A 49 1.67 5.01 -13.69
CA ALA A 49 1.89 5.04 -12.25
C ALA A 49 0.79 4.28 -11.48
N TYR A 50 -0.48 4.38 -11.89
CA TYR A 50 -1.58 3.60 -11.32
C TYR A 50 -1.34 2.10 -11.49
N HIS A 51 -1.06 1.63 -12.71
CA HIS A 51 -0.80 0.20 -12.96
C HIS A 51 0.41 -0.33 -12.19
N VAL A 52 1.50 0.46 -12.11
CA VAL A 52 2.68 0.09 -11.33
C VAL A 52 2.33 -0.07 -9.85
N LEU A 53 1.56 0.87 -9.29
CA LEU A 53 1.11 0.82 -7.90
C LEU A 53 0.25 -0.42 -7.63
N GLU A 54 -0.72 -0.71 -8.49
CA GLU A 54 -1.64 -1.84 -8.36
C GLU A 54 -0.89 -3.17 -8.36
N ILE A 55 0.02 -3.35 -9.32
CA ILE A 55 0.85 -4.55 -9.42
C ILE A 55 1.76 -4.64 -8.19
N ALA A 56 2.40 -3.54 -7.78
CA ALA A 56 3.27 -3.51 -6.60
C ALA A 56 2.50 -3.86 -5.32
N ALA A 57 1.25 -3.41 -5.18
CA ALA A 57 0.39 -3.71 -4.05
C ALA A 57 0.03 -5.21 -3.98
N VAL A 58 -0.30 -5.83 -5.12
CA VAL A 58 -0.53 -7.28 -5.20
C VAL A 58 0.74 -8.05 -4.86
N ILE A 59 1.90 -7.63 -5.38
CA ILE A 59 3.20 -8.26 -5.07
C ILE A 59 3.50 -8.12 -3.57
N ALA A 60 3.26 -6.95 -2.97
CA ALA A 60 3.47 -6.74 -1.54
C ALA A 60 2.63 -7.71 -0.70
N ALA A 61 1.34 -7.87 -1.04
CA ALA A 61 0.46 -8.84 -0.40
C ALA A 61 0.99 -10.27 -0.53
N VAL A 62 1.39 -10.68 -1.73
CA VAL A 62 1.97 -12.02 -1.98
C VAL A 62 3.25 -12.23 -1.16
N LEU A 63 4.16 -11.26 -1.11
CA LEU A 63 5.40 -11.36 -0.33
C LEU A 63 5.13 -11.48 1.18
N LEU A 64 4.15 -10.73 1.69
CA LEU A 64 3.72 -10.81 3.09
C LEU A 64 3.14 -12.19 3.40
N LEU A 65 2.33 -12.78 2.51
CA LEU A 65 1.75 -14.10 2.71
C LEU A 65 2.78 -15.23 2.51
N ALA A 66 3.71 -15.08 1.57
CA ALA A 66 4.78 -16.04 1.26
C ALA A 66 5.99 -15.98 2.24
N ASN A 67 5.82 -15.38 3.42
CA ASN A 67 6.82 -15.27 4.48
C ASN A 67 8.10 -14.50 4.09
N ARG A 68 8.07 -13.71 3.01
CA ARG A 68 9.14 -12.79 2.60
C ARG A 68 8.99 -11.45 3.32
N VAL A 69 8.87 -11.51 4.64
CA VAL A 69 8.32 -10.44 5.50
C VAL A 69 9.00 -9.08 5.31
N ARG A 70 10.32 -9.03 5.26
CA ARG A 70 11.04 -7.75 5.11
C ARG A 70 10.78 -7.11 3.75
N ALA A 71 10.85 -7.90 2.68
CA ALA A 71 10.58 -7.40 1.32
C ALA A 71 9.12 -6.97 1.18
N GLY A 72 8.19 -7.75 1.75
CA GLY A 72 6.77 -7.41 1.79
C GLY A 72 6.51 -6.09 2.52
N TRP A 73 7.06 -5.90 3.72
CA TRP A 73 6.88 -4.66 4.48
C TRP A 73 7.55 -3.44 3.82
N LEU A 74 8.70 -3.63 3.17
CA LEU A 74 9.36 -2.56 2.41
C LEU A 74 8.49 -2.10 1.23
N LEU A 75 7.98 -3.06 0.45
CA LEU A 75 7.14 -2.74 -0.69
C LEU A 75 5.78 -2.16 -0.25
N ALA A 76 5.17 -2.70 0.80
CA ALA A 76 3.95 -2.17 1.39
C ALA A 76 4.10 -0.72 1.88
N ALA A 77 5.23 -0.36 2.48
CA ALA A 77 5.51 1.03 2.86
C ALA A 77 5.59 1.94 1.63
N GLY A 78 6.18 1.48 0.52
CA GLY A 78 6.18 2.21 -0.76
C GLY A 78 4.79 2.35 -1.37
N VAL A 79 4.00 1.27 -1.36
CA VAL A 79 2.60 1.23 -1.84
C VAL A 79 1.70 2.19 -1.04
N ALA A 80 1.96 2.39 0.25
CA ALA A 80 1.25 3.38 1.05
C ALA A 80 1.77 4.81 0.81
N ALA A 81 3.09 5.01 0.80
CA ALA A 81 3.68 6.35 0.68
C ALA A 81 3.47 6.97 -0.70
N GLY A 82 3.55 6.18 -1.76
CA GLY A 82 3.43 6.64 -3.15
C GLY A 82 2.13 7.42 -3.41
N PRO A 83 0.95 6.83 -3.15
CA PRO A 83 -0.34 7.51 -3.31
C PRO A 83 -0.52 8.71 -2.39
N VAL A 84 -0.08 8.66 -1.14
CA VAL A 84 -0.13 9.82 -0.24
C VAL A 84 0.65 11.00 -0.82
N LEU A 85 1.85 10.74 -1.35
CA LEU A 85 2.64 11.74 -2.05
C LEU A 85 1.94 12.20 -3.34
N GLY A 86 1.41 11.27 -4.13
CA GLY A 86 0.64 11.55 -5.34
C GLY A 86 -0.57 12.44 -5.07
N TYR A 87 -1.28 12.21 -3.98
CA TYR A 87 -2.42 13.01 -3.51
C TYR A 87 -2.01 14.45 -3.22
N VAL A 88 -0.96 14.63 -2.41
CA VAL A 88 -0.46 15.96 -2.04
C VAL A 88 0.07 16.71 -3.27
N LEU A 89 0.82 16.04 -4.15
CA LEU A 89 1.40 16.66 -5.34
C LEU A 89 0.35 17.02 -6.40
N SER A 90 -0.62 16.13 -6.67
CA SER A 90 -1.69 16.39 -7.63
C SER A 90 -2.62 17.52 -7.18
N ARG A 91 -2.92 17.60 -5.89
CA ARG A 91 -3.88 18.58 -5.33
C ARG A 91 -3.26 19.88 -4.85
N GLY A 92 -1.95 19.88 -4.60
CA GLY A 92 -1.18 21.08 -4.23
C GLY A 92 -0.61 21.79 -5.46
N PRO A 93 0.67 21.56 -5.81
CA PRO A 93 1.30 22.23 -6.95
C PRO A 93 0.74 21.77 -8.30
N GLY A 94 0.15 20.57 -8.37
CA GLY A 94 -0.18 19.86 -9.61
C GLY A 94 1.04 19.11 -10.16
N LEU A 95 0.80 18.20 -11.09
CA LEU A 95 1.84 17.44 -11.79
C LEU A 95 1.96 17.90 -13.26
N PRO A 96 3.08 17.63 -13.96
CA PRO A 96 3.26 18.06 -15.35
C PRO A 96 2.18 17.48 -16.28
N GLY A 97 1.30 18.33 -16.82
CA GLY A 97 0.19 17.87 -17.67
C GLY A 97 -0.95 17.17 -16.91
N TYR A 98 -0.93 17.15 -15.58
CA TYR A 98 -2.02 16.63 -14.73
C TYR A 98 -2.32 17.65 -13.62
N ARG A 99 -3.31 18.52 -13.88
CA ARG A 99 -3.65 19.65 -12.99
C ARG A 99 -5.13 19.71 -12.61
N ASP A 100 -5.95 18.79 -13.12
CA ASP A 100 -7.40 18.85 -12.97
C ASP A 100 -7.85 18.67 -11.52
N ASP A 101 -7.02 18.01 -10.69
CA ASP A 101 -7.27 17.80 -9.26
C ASP A 101 -6.73 18.91 -8.34
N VAL A 102 -6.11 19.97 -8.87
CA VAL A 102 -5.54 21.04 -8.03
C VAL A 102 -6.65 21.70 -7.20
N GLY A 103 -6.47 21.71 -5.87
CA GLY A 103 -7.47 22.22 -4.92
C GLY A 103 -8.56 21.23 -4.52
N ASN A 104 -8.67 20.07 -5.17
CA ASN A 104 -9.68 19.05 -4.86
C ASN A 104 -9.28 18.16 -3.66
N TRP A 105 -9.11 18.78 -2.49
CA TRP A 105 -8.63 18.11 -1.26
C TRP A 105 -9.66 17.24 -0.55
N THR A 106 -10.92 17.29 -0.96
CA THR A 106 -12.03 16.61 -0.29
C THR A 106 -12.73 15.59 -1.17
N GLU A 107 -12.11 15.20 -2.28
CA GLU A 107 -12.59 14.13 -3.15
C GLU A 107 -12.86 12.86 -2.34
N PRO A 108 -14.11 12.38 -2.23
CA PRO A 108 -14.45 11.27 -1.34
C PRO A 108 -13.61 10.01 -1.54
N LEU A 109 -13.36 9.60 -2.79
CA LEU A 109 -12.56 8.41 -3.06
C LEU A 109 -11.10 8.60 -2.65
N GLY A 110 -10.57 9.81 -2.85
CA GLY A 110 -9.22 10.19 -2.43
C GLY A 110 -9.06 10.17 -0.90
N LEU A 111 -10.06 10.63 -0.15
CA LEU A 111 -10.05 10.55 1.32
C LEU A 111 -10.10 9.10 1.83
N VAL A 112 -10.89 8.24 1.18
CA VAL A 112 -10.91 6.80 1.47
C VAL A 112 -9.53 6.18 1.21
N SER A 113 -8.92 6.52 0.07
CA SER A 113 -7.56 6.06 -0.27
C SER A 113 -6.55 6.45 0.81
N LEU A 114 -6.54 7.73 1.22
CA LEU A 114 -5.64 8.23 2.26
C LEU A 114 -5.82 7.50 3.60
N ALA A 115 -7.05 7.15 3.98
CA ALA A 115 -7.29 6.42 5.21
C ALA A 115 -6.69 5.00 5.16
N VAL A 116 -6.86 4.30 4.03
CA VAL A 116 -6.31 2.96 3.80
C VAL A 116 -4.79 3.00 3.76
N GLU A 117 -4.22 3.94 3.00
CA GLU A 117 -2.78 4.12 2.85
C GLU A 117 -2.14 4.54 4.17
N GLY A 118 -2.78 5.44 4.92
CA GLY A 118 -2.34 5.85 6.25
C GLY A 118 -2.31 4.67 7.23
N ALA A 119 -3.36 3.83 7.24
CA ALA A 119 -3.38 2.61 8.05
C ALA A 119 -2.27 1.63 7.64
N LEU A 120 -2.06 1.44 6.33
CA LEU A 120 -0.99 0.59 5.82
C LEU A 120 0.40 1.12 6.21
N LEU A 121 0.61 2.44 6.12
CA LEU A 121 1.88 3.09 6.49
C LEU A 121 2.18 2.91 7.98
N LEU A 122 1.18 3.16 8.84
CA LEU A 122 1.29 3.01 10.30
C LEU A 122 1.58 1.56 10.71
N LEU A 123 1.10 0.58 9.94
CA LEU A 123 1.40 -0.84 10.17
C LEU A 123 2.78 -1.23 9.62
N ALA A 124 3.09 -0.82 8.38
CA ALA A 124 4.26 -1.29 7.64
C ALA A 124 5.58 -0.72 8.17
N VAL A 125 5.63 0.56 8.52
CA VAL A 125 6.87 1.23 8.95
C VAL A 125 7.46 0.62 10.22
N PRO A 126 6.68 0.44 11.32
CA PRO A 126 7.21 -0.20 12.53
C PRO A 126 7.65 -1.66 12.28
N LEU A 127 6.86 -2.42 11.54
CA LEU A 127 7.16 -3.84 11.28
C LEU A 127 8.36 -4.02 10.36
N LEU A 128 8.59 -3.11 9.42
CA LEU A 128 9.81 -3.06 8.63
C LEU A 128 11.04 -2.78 9.51
N ALA A 129 10.95 -1.83 10.43
CA ALA A 129 12.03 -1.48 11.34
C ALA A 129 12.40 -2.66 12.26
N LEU A 130 11.39 -3.40 12.73
CA LEU A 130 11.56 -4.61 13.53
C LEU A 130 12.10 -5.80 12.72
N SER A 131 11.89 -5.81 11.41
CA SER A 131 12.40 -6.84 10.49
C SER A 131 13.87 -6.66 10.09
N ARG A 132 14.63 -5.83 10.81
CA ARG A 132 16.07 -5.59 10.54
C ARG A 132 16.87 -6.90 10.60
N PRO A 133 17.84 -7.08 9.71
CA PRO A 133 18.71 -8.25 9.74
C PRO A 133 19.56 -8.16 11.02
N ARG A 134 19.64 -9.25 11.78
CA ARG A 134 20.63 -9.35 12.85
C ARG A 134 22.00 -9.34 12.19
N GLY A 135 22.83 -8.34 12.49
CA GLY A 135 24.20 -8.26 11.98
C GLY A 135 25.03 -9.47 12.42
N PRO A 136 26.16 -9.76 11.74
CA PRO A 136 27.08 -10.82 12.17
C PRO A 136 27.53 -10.52 13.60
N ARG A 137 27.40 -11.51 14.49
CA ARG A 137 28.10 -11.50 15.78
C ARG A 137 29.57 -11.84 15.55
#